data_AF-A0A9Q8P6S7-F1
#
_entry.id   AF-A0A9Q8P6S7-F1
#
_cell.length_a   1.000
_cell.length_b   1.000
_cell.length_c   1.000
_cell.angle_alpha   90.00
_cell.angle_beta   90.00
_cell.angle_gamma   90.00
#
_symmetry.space_group_name_H-M   'P 1'
#
loop_
_entity.id
_entity.type
_entity.pdbx_description
1 polymer ?
#
loop_
_entity_poly.entity_id
_entity_poly.type
_entity_poly.pdbx_seq_one_letter_code
_entity_poly.pdbx_strand_id
1 'polypeptide(L)'
;MTHNSSSTPTERQATLVRTFALGVRQVFYRVYPTSVPATTNYPNGTSHTELEIELGPRIVQLPVNIHAGMNFKYDLTDCKLTSLQGFLTVPSQVAGVAIDPTAILNQIIAAGKAGKAAS
;
A
#
# COMPACT_ATOMS: atom_id res chain seq x y z
N MET A 1 24.91 37.13 5.85
CA MET A 1 23.50 36.85 5.54
C MET A 1 23.38 35.37 5.25
N THR A 2 22.86 34.60 6.19
CA THR A 2 22.62 33.16 6.07
C THR A 2 21.24 32.93 5.46
N HIS A 3 21.19 32.27 4.30
CA HIS A 3 19.94 31.80 3.72
C HIS A 3 19.39 30.65 4.57
N ASN A 4 18.31 30.92 5.31
CA ASN A 4 17.47 29.88 5.88
C ASN A 4 16.70 29.22 4.74
N SER A 5 17.12 28.02 4.34
CA SER A 5 16.31 27.14 3.50
C SER A 5 15.13 26.62 4.33
N SER A 6 14.05 27.38 4.35
CA SER A 6 12.73 26.91 4.75
C SER A 6 12.28 25.90 3.70
N SER A 7 12.45 24.61 3.98
CA SER A 7 11.84 23.56 3.17
C SER A 7 10.33 23.71 3.31
N THR A 8 9.70 24.09 2.21
CA THR A 8 8.24 24.28 2.15
C THR A 8 7.54 22.96 2.55
N PRO A 9 6.34 23.02 3.19
CA PRO A 9 5.63 21.83 3.66
C PRO A 9 5.47 20.72 2.60
N THR A 10 5.44 21.11 1.33
CA THR A 10 5.38 20.26 0.14
C THR A 10 6.63 19.39 -0.10
N GLU A 11 7.85 19.87 0.20
CA GLU A 11 9.08 19.09 -0.02
C GLU A 11 9.25 17.98 1.02
N ARG A 12 8.87 18.25 2.27
CA ARG A 12 8.88 17.26 3.34
C ARG A 12 7.87 16.15 3.04
N GLN A 13 6.67 16.51 2.58
CA GLN A 13 5.66 15.55 2.14
C GLN A 13 6.11 14.74 0.91
N ALA A 14 6.76 15.35 -0.08
CA ALA A 14 7.28 14.63 -1.25
C ALA A 14 8.38 13.63 -0.85
N THR A 15 9.27 14.00 0.07
CA THR A 15 10.32 13.11 0.60
C THR A 15 9.73 11.96 1.39
N LEU A 16 8.67 12.20 2.16
CA LEU A 16 7.94 11.18 2.90
C LEU A 16 7.25 10.18 1.98
N VAL A 17 6.49 10.68 1.01
CA VAL A 17 5.83 9.86 -0.01
C VAL A 17 6.87 9.06 -0.79
N ARG A 18 8.01 9.66 -1.13
CA ARG A 18 9.09 8.99 -1.84
C ARG A 18 9.76 7.91 -1.00
N THR A 19 10.04 8.16 0.28
CA THR A 19 10.70 7.19 1.16
C THR A 19 9.76 6.03 1.49
N PHE A 20 8.48 6.32 1.75
CA PHE A 20 7.44 5.30 1.87
C PHE A 20 7.34 4.48 0.58
N ALA A 21 7.23 5.13 -0.58
CA ALA A 21 7.17 4.45 -1.87
C ALA A 21 8.42 3.60 -2.14
N LEU A 22 9.63 4.06 -1.78
CA LEU A 22 10.87 3.30 -1.97
C LEU A 22 10.98 2.10 -1.01
N GLY A 23 10.61 2.26 0.27
CA GLY A 23 10.60 1.17 1.25
C GLY A 23 9.59 0.08 0.88
N VAL A 24 8.42 0.50 0.38
CA VAL A 24 7.33 -0.39 -0.04
C VAL A 24 7.62 -1.03 -1.41
N ARG A 25 8.30 -0.33 -2.34
CA ARG A 25 8.74 -0.87 -3.64
C ARG A 25 9.81 -1.95 -3.54
N GLN A 26 10.51 -2.10 -2.42
CA GLN A 26 11.41 -3.25 -2.23
C GLN A 26 10.63 -4.57 -2.04
N VAL A 27 9.35 -4.48 -1.66
CA VAL A 27 8.48 -5.63 -1.41
C VAL A 27 7.57 -5.91 -2.60
N PHE A 28 6.99 -4.85 -3.19
CA PHE A 28 6.01 -4.96 -4.28
C PHE A 28 6.67 -4.73 -5.64
N TYR A 29 6.71 -5.77 -6.47
CA TYR A 29 7.13 -5.70 -7.87
C TYR A 29 6.12 -4.91 -8.71
N ARG A 30 4.83 -5.15 -8.50
CA ARG A 30 3.74 -4.45 -9.22
C ARG A 30 2.50 -4.35 -8.35
N VAL A 31 1.76 -3.26 -8.50
CA VAL A 31 0.41 -3.10 -7.92
C VAL A 31 -0.50 -2.63 -9.03
N TYR A 32 -1.64 -3.30 -9.24
CA TYR A 32 -2.59 -2.93 -10.30
C TYR A 32 -4.03 -3.21 -9.88
N PRO A 33 -4.99 -2.41 -10.36
CA PRO A 33 -6.40 -2.65 -10.08
C PRO A 33 -6.91 -3.90 -10.80
N THR A 34 -7.87 -4.59 -10.20
CA THR A 34 -8.52 -5.77 -10.80
C THR A 34 -9.69 -5.40 -11.71
N SER A 35 -10.12 -4.14 -11.70
CA SER A 35 -11.28 -3.65 -12.43
C SER A 35 -11.03 -2.29 -13.10
N VAL A 36 -11.89 -1.98 -14.07
CA VAL A 36 -11.99 -0.66 -14.70
C VAL A 36 -13.46 -0.20 -14.62
N PRO A 37 -13.79 0.89 -13.90
CA PRO A 37 -12.88 1.74 -13.11
C PRO A 37 -12.30 1.01 -11.88
N ALA A 38 -11.08 1.39 -11.48
CA ALA A 38 -10.35 0.80 -10.36
C ALA A 38 -11.02 1.00 -8.99
N THR A 39 -11.98 1.93 -8.90
CA THR A 39 -12.67 2.26 -7.67
C THR A 39 -14.17 2.31 -7.94
N THR A 40 -14.93 1.55 -7.16
CA THR A 40 -16.39 1.63 -7.08
C THR A 40 -16.76 2.62 -6.00
N ASN A 41 -17.47 3.69 -6.37
CA ASN A 41 -17.97 4.68 -5.41
C ASN A 41 -19.44 4.40 -5.10
N TYR A 42 -19.77 4.37 -3.81
CA TYR A 42 -21.12 4.19 -3.32
C TYR A 42 -21.72 5.52 -2.85
N PRO A 43 -23.04 5.75 -3.00
CA PRO A 43 -23.69 7.01 -2.61
C PRO A 43 -23.61 7.34 -1.11
N ASN A 44 -23.26 6.37 -0.27
CA ASN A 44 -23.12 6.53 1.19
C ASN A 44 -21.74 7.06 1.62
N GLY A 45 -20.94 7.57 0.68
CA GLY A 45 -19.58 8.04 0.95
C GLY A 45 -18.56 6.93 1.15
N THR A 46 -18.89 5.69 0.78
CA THR A 46 -17.92 4.59 0.77
C THR A 46 -17.34 4.44 -0.64
N SER A 47 -16.04 4.22 -0.74
CA SER A 47 -15.36 3.82 -1.96
C SER A 47 -14.64 2.50 -1.74
N HIS A 48 -14.63 1.66 -2.75
CA HIS A 48 -14.02 0.34 -2.70
C HIS A 48 -13.10 0.12 -3.89
N THR A 49 -11.90 -0.37 -3.63
CA THR A 49 -10.90 -0.67 -4.64
C THR A 49 -10.31 -2.05 -4.38
N GLU A 50 -10.25 -2.86 -5.43
CA GLU A 50 -9.59 -4.15 -5.43
C GLU A 50 -8.29 -4.07 -6.24
N LEU A 51 -7.22 -4.63 -5.68
CA LEU A 51 -5.86 -4.58 -6.20
C LEU A 51 -5.27 -5.98 -6.22
N GLU A 52 -4.42 -6.23 -7.21
CA GLU A 52 -3.44 -7.31 -7.18
C GLU A 52 -2.06 -6.72 -6.92
N ILE A 53 -1.32 -7.38 -6.04
CA ILE A 53 0.02 -6.99 -5.63
C ILE A 53 0.94 -8.16 -5.97
N GLU A 54 1.83 -7.96 -6.93
CA GLU A 54 2.90 -8.92 -7.25
C GLU A 54 4.08 -8.64 -6.33
N LEU A 55 4.47 -9.64 -5.54
CA LEU A 55 5.69 -9.60 -4.74
C LEU A 55 6.90 -9.91 -5.61
N GLY A 56 7.97 -9.16 -5.41
CA GLY A 56 9.23 -9.42 -6.11
C GLY A 56 9.91 -10.70 -5.62
N PRO A 57 10.77 -11.32 -6.45
CA PRO A 57 11.50 -12.55 -6.12
C PRO A 57 12.48 -12.41 -4.93
N ARG A 58 12.66 -11.19 -4.40
CA ARG A 58 13.44 -10.93 -3.18
C ARG A 58 12.71 -11.32 -1.90
N ILE A 59 11.38 -11.31 -1.90
CA ILE A 59 10.54 -11.65 -0.75
C ILE A 59 10.31 -13.16 -0.69
N VAL A 60 10.09 -13.77 -1.86
CA VAL A 60 9.77 -15.18 -2.02
C VAL A 60 10.48 -15.66 -3.28
N GLN A 61 11.02 -16.89 -3.29
CA GLN A 61 11.74 -17.45 -4.46
C GLN A 61 10.90 -17.47 -5.76
N LEU A 62 9.58 -17.34 -5.65
CA LEU A 62 8.64 -17.27 -6.76
C LEU A 62 7.83 -15.98 -6.68
N PRO A 63 7.42 -15.37 -7.81
CA PRO A 63 6.50 -14.25 -7.79
C PRO A 63 5.18 -14.67 -7.15
N VAL A 64 4.72 -13.91 -6.16
CA VAL A 64 3.48 -14.17 -5.43
C VAL A 64 2.50 -13.05 -5.71
N ASN A 65 1.31 -13.38 -6.18
CA ASN A 65 0.23 -12.42 -6.32
C ASN A 65 -0.62 -12.44 -5.06
N ILE A 66 -0.78 -11.27 -4.44
CA ILE A 66 -1.59 -11.04 -3.26
C ILE A 66 -2.78 -10.19 -3.69
N HIS A 67 -3.97 -10.69 -3.39
CA HIS A 67 -5.19 -9.94 -3.58
C HIS A 67 -5.39 -8.98 -2.41
N ALA A 68 -5.75 -7.74 -2.68
CA ALA A 68 -5.96 -6.72 -1.66
C ALA A 68 -7.20 -5.87 -1.94
N GLY A 69 -8.09 -5.79 -0.95
CA GLY A 69 -9.30 -4.97 -0.99
C GLY A 69 -9.18 -3.79 -0.03
N MET A 70 -9.57 -2.60 -0.47
CA MET A 70 -9.55 -1.38 0.32
C MET A 70 -10.92 -0.72 0.34
N ASN A 71 -11.42 -0.45 1.55
CA ASN A 71 -12.60 0.36 1.79
C ASN A 71 -12.19 1.72 2.35
N PHE A 72 -12.62 2.78 1.69
CA PHE A 72 -12.47 4.15 2.10
C PHE A 72 -13.84 4.68 2.52
N LYS A 73 -13.95 5.28 3.69
CA LYS A 73 -15.18 5.94 4.14
C LYS A 73 -14.95 7.43 4.25
N TYR A 74 -15.75 8.21 3.54
CA TYR A 74 -15.72 9.66 3.52
C TYR A 74 -16.91 10.24 4.27
N ASP A 75 -16.68 11.35 4.96
CA ASP A 75 -17.75 12.26 5.36
C ASP A 75 -18.17 13.07 4.12
N LEU A 76 -19.44 12.99 3.74
CA LEU A 76 -19.97 13.67 2.55
C LEU A 76 -20.15 15.18 2.76
N THR A 77 -20.15 15.65 4.01
CA THR A 77 -20.28 17.08 4.35
C THR A 77 -18.93 17.78 4.21
N ASP A 78 -17.89 17.12 4.69
CA ASP A 78 -16.54 17.68 4.82
C ASP A 78 -15.57 17.19 3.75
N CYS A 79 -15.97 16.22 2.93
CA CYS A 79 -15.13 15.50 1.95
C CYS A 79 -13.84 14.92 2.58
N LYS A 80 -13.88 14.56 3.87
CA LYS A 80 -12.74 14.01 4.61
C LYS A 80 -12.82 12.50 4.68
N LEU A 81 -11.68 11.84 4.49
CA LEU A 81 -11.54 10.41 4.78
C LEU A 81 -11.62 10.21 6.30
N THR A 82 -12.62 9.46 6.75
CA THR A 82 -12.87 9.16 8.17
C THR A 82 -12.36 7.79 8.57
N SER A 83 -12.34 6.83 7.64
CA SER A 83 -11.86 5.47 7.88
C SER A 83 -11.25 4.89 6.62
N LEU A 84 -10.21 4.09 6.81
CA LEU A 84 -9.61 3.24 5.80
C LEU A 84 -9.50 1.83 6.39
N GLN A 85 -10.03 0.85 5.68
CA GLN A 85 -9.92 -0.57 6.03
C GLN A 85 -9.32 -1.31 4.84
N GLY A 86 -8.25 -2.07 5.08
CA GLY A 86 -7.59 -2.87 4.08
C GLY A 86 -7.63 -4.35 4.46
N PHE A 87 -7.84 -5.19 3.46
CA PHE A 87 -7.78 -6.65 3.56
C PHE A 87 -6.71 -7.14 2.60
N LEU A 88 -5.95 -8.16 3.01
CA LEU A 88 -5.00 -8.85 2.13
C LEU A 88 -5.26 -10.36 2.19
N THR A 89 -5.28 -10.99 1.04
CA THR A 89 -5.34 -12.44 0.89
C THR A 89 -4.02 -12.93 0.31
N VAL A 90 -3.22 -13.56 1.17
CA VAL A 90 -1.93 -14.15 0.79
C VAL A 90 -2.17 -15.63 0.46
N PRO A 91 -1.74 -16.12 -0.71
CA PRO A 91 -1.88 -17.53 -1.04
C PRO A 91 -0.98 -18.39 -0.15
N SER A 92 -1.47 -19.58 0.23
CA SER A 92 -0.69 -20.57 0.99
C SER A 92 0.25 -21.40 0.12
N GLN A 93 0.13 -21.31 -1.20
CA GLN A 93 0.94 -22.05 -2.16
C GLN A 93 1.05 -21.29 -3.49
N VAL A 94 2.22 -21.33 -4.14
CA VAL A 94 2.41 -20.86 -5.52
C VAL A 94 3.14 -21.95 -6.30
N ALA A 95 2.59 -22.32 -7.47
CA ALA A 95 3.17 -23.32 -8.36
C ALA A 95 3.56 -24.65 -7.66
N GLY A 96 2.74 -25.10 -6.69
CA GLY A 96 3.03 -26.32 -5.94
C GLY A 96 3.96 -26.14 -4.72
N VAL A 97 4.60 -24.97 -4.57
CA VAL A 97 5.49 -24.66 -3.44
C VAL A 97 4.71 -24.00 -2.32
N ALA A 98 4.77 -24.59 -1.13
CA ALA A 98 4.14 -24.01 0.07
C ALA A 98 4.78 -22.66 0.40
N ILE A 99 3.92 -21.69 0.72
CA ILE A 99 4.31 -20.35 1.17
C ILE A 99 3.91 -20.22 2.63
N ASP A 100 4.75 -19.57 3.43
CA ASP A 100 4.40 -19.14 4.77
C ASP A 100 3.74 -17.74 4.72
N PRO A 101 2.40 -17.64 4.89
CA PRO A 101 1.71 -16.37 4.85
C PRO A 101 2.13 -15.44 6.01
N THR A 102 2.59 -16.01 7.13
CA THR A 102 3.02 -15.25 8.32
C THR A 102 4.32 -14.52 8.03
N ALA A 103 5.28 -15.18 7.37
CA ALA A 103 6.53 -14.55 6.94
C ALA A 103 6.28 -13.38 5.99
N ILE A 104 5.38 -13.55 5.01
CA ILE A 104 4.99 -12.49 4.09
C ILE A 104 4.33 -11.33 4.84
N LEU A 105 3.38 -11.62 5.73
CA LEU A 105 2.68 -10.60 6.51
C LEU A 105 3.66 -9.81 7.39
N ASN A 106 4.60 -10.48 8.05
CA ASN A 106 5.63 -9.84 8.86
C ASN A 106 6.52 -8.89 8.03
N GLN A 107 6.89 -9.27 6.81
CA GLN A 107 7.67 -8.42 5.92
C GLN A 107 6.87 -7.20 5.42
N ILE A 108 5.58 -7.38 5.09
CA ILE A 108 4.69 -6.28 4.73
C ILE A 108 4.53 -5.30 5.91
N ILE A 109 4.31 -5.81 7.12
CA ILE A 109 4.22 -5.00 8.34
C ILE A 109 5.54 -4.27 8.61
N ALA A 110 6.68 -4.96 8.49
CA ALA A 110 8.00 -4.36 8.69
C ALA A 110 8.28 -3.23 7.68
N ALA A 111 7.93 -3.43 6.41
CA ALA A 111 8.04 -2.40 5.38
C ALA A 111 7.13 -1.20 5.67
N GLY A 112 5.89 -1.45 6.10
CA GLY A 112 4.97 -0.40 6.55
C GLY A 112 5.51 0.40 7.74
N LYS A 113 6.11 -0.27 8.73
CA LYS A 113 6.76 0.38 9.89
C LYS A 113 7.99 1.19 9.48
N ALA A 114 8.82 0.69 8.57
CA ALA A 114 9.98 1.42 8.06
C ALA A 114 9.57 2.72 7.37
N GLY A 115 8.48 2.71 6.60
CA GLY A 115 7.89 3.92 6.01
C GLY A 115 7.40 4.94 7.04
N LYS A 116 6.96 4.49 8.23
CA LYS A 116 6.53 5.35 9.34
C LYS A 116 7.70 5.86 10.20
N ALA A 117 8.80 5.13 10.28
CA ALA A 117 10.00 5.59 10.98
C ALA A 117 10.73 6.71 10.21
N ALA A 118 10.46 6.84 8.91
CA ALA A 118 10.95 7.94 8.09
C ALA A 118 10.08 9.22 8.18
N SER A 119 8.99 9.23 8.98
CA SER A 119 8.05 10.34 9.12
C SER A 119 8.24 11.24 10.33
#